data_AF-A0A9E2BN43-F1
#
_entry.id   AF-A0A9E2BN43-F1
#
_cell.length_a   1.000
_cell.length_b   1.000
_cell.length_c   1.000
_cell.angle_alpha   90.00
_cell.angle_beta   90.00
_cell.angle_gamma   90.00
#
_symmetry.space_group_name_H-M   'P 1'
#
loop_
_entity.id
_entity.type
_entity.pdbx_description
1 polymer ?
#
loop_
_entity_poly.entity_id
_entity_poly.type
_entity_poly.pdbx_seq_one_letter_code
_entity_poly.pdbx_strand_id
1 'polypeptide(L)'
;MLYLFAATLGLLFLAYLAADALLHSVRHTARSRRVLMAYGLVASGVALLINLVFLRTFPLWARLLLFILMAGLLFVFSGYAAIYRWRLQKLRQFDMPLEEMRRDLQRLLAQYDQLTWEIRRLERSARLPAPSRPARDPGDEWQRVVVQWESEPGMARIRSLKTKEWREEAAGLDDGALEERRRSLMDLREKSSGEKRAQIEVQLAIVELERLARRRQAPEEERQDGLPPAGLEELKRRRDEVEREARELSAAIEELQRRRESYLRQPIPLD
;
A
#
# COMPACT_ATOMS: atom_id res chain seq x y z
N MET A 1 -27.47 -48.49 -22.33
CA MET A 1 -26.39 -48.97 -23.22
C MET A 1 -25.60 -47.82 -23.85
N LEU A 2 -26.24 -46.89 -24.59
CA LEU A 2 -25.53 -45.79 -25.28
C LEU A 2 -24.68 -44.89 -24.34
N TYR A 3 -25.22 -44.52 -23.17
CA TYR A 3 -24.51 -43.66 -22.20
C TYR A 3 -23.27 -44.33 -21.59
N LEU A 4 -23.34 -45.64 -21.31
CA LEU A 4 -22.20 -46.40 -20.79
C LEU A 4 -21.09 -46.52 -21.83
N PHE A 5 -21.45 -46.73 -23.10
CA PHE A 5 -20.51 -46.77 -24.21
C PHE A 5 -19.84 -45.42 -24.46
N ALA A 6 -20.60 -44.32 -24.44
CA ALA A 6 -20.04 -42.98 -24.57
C ALA A 6 -19.10 -42.62 -23.41
N ALA A 7 -19.47 -43.00 -22.18
CA ALA A 7 -18.64 -42.76 -20.99
C ALA A 7 -17.32 -43.54 -21.01
N THR A 8 -17.33 -44.82 -21.42
CA THR A 8 -16.10 -45.61 -21.53
C THR A 8 -15.19 -45.10 -22.66
N LEU A 9 -15.77 -44.72 -23.80
CA LEU A 9 -15.03 -44.13 -24.90
C LEU A 9 -14.37 -42.80 -24.51
N GLY A 10 -15.13 -41.92 -23.82
CA GLY A 10 -14.61 -40.65 -23.32
C GLY A 10 -13.50 -40.82 -22.29
N LEU A 11 -13.61 -41.82 -21.41
CA LEU A 11 -12.62 -42.12 -20.39
C LEU A 11 -11.33 -42.72 -20.99
N LEU A 12 -11.47 -43.57 -22.01
CA LEU A 12 -10.33 -44.07 -22.79
C LEU A 12 -9.65 -42.96 -23.59
N PHE A 13 -10.41 -42.03 -24.15
CA PHE A 13 -9.86 -40.87 -24.85
C PHE A 13 -9.10 -39.94 -23.90
N LEU A 14 -9.64 -39.66 -22.71
CA LEU A 14 -8.95 -38.92 -21.64
C LEU A 14 -7.66 -39.61 -21.20
N ALA A 15 -7.69 -40.94 -21.05
CA ALA A 15 -6.50 -41.70 -20.71
C ALA A 15 -5.46 -41.71 -21.84
N TYR A 16 -5.89 -41.78 -23.10
CA TYR A 16 -5.00 -41.63 -24.24
C TYR A 16 -4.31 -40.26 -24.24
N LEU A 17 -5.05 -39.17 -24.06
CA LEU A 17 -4.49 -37.82 -23.98
C LEU A 17 -3.52 -37.67 -22.80
N ALA A 18 -3.88 -38.22 -21.64
CA ALA A 18 -3.02 -38.19 -20.46
C ALA A 18 -1.75 -39.03 -20.65
N ALA A 19 -1.82 -40.18 -21.31
CA ALA A 19 -0.68 -41.02 -21.66
C ALA A 19 0.24 -40.35 -22.68
N ASP A 20 -0.34 -39.72 -23.72
CA ASP A 20 0.39 -38.94 -24.71
C ASP A 20 1.13 -37.76 -24.08
N ALA A 21 0.45 -37.02 -23.20
CA ALA A 21 1.05 -35.95 -22.41
C ALA A 21 2.19 -36.49 -21.53
N LEU A 22 2.01 -37.63 -20.87
CA LEU A 22 3.03 -38.29 -20.06
C LEU A 22 4.28 -38.66 -20.87
N LEU A 23 4.11 -39.13 -22.11
CA LEU A 23 5.19 -39.61 -22.97
C LEU A 23 5.94 -38.47 -23.67
N HIS A 24 5.23 -37.45 -24.16
CA HIS A 24 5.82 -36.40 -24.99
C HIS A 24 6.21 -35.12 -24.23
N SER A 25 5.55 -34.82 -23.11
CA SER A 25 5.78 -33.55 -22.38
C SER A 25 6.85 -33.61 -21.28
N VAL A 26 7.38 -34.80 -20.98
CA VAL A 26 8.20 -35.02 -19.78
C VAL A 26 9.53 -35.72 -20.09
N ARG A 27 10.65 -35.10 -19.70
CA ARG A 27 11.94 -35.79 -19.65
C ARG A 27 11.99 -36.65 -18.38
N HIS A 28 11.84 -37.96 -18.54
CA HIS A 28 11.86 -38.89 -17.42
C HIS A 28 13.26 -39.06 -16.83
N THR A 29 13.51 -38.45 -15.68
CA THR A 29 14.73 -38.64 -14.88
C THR A 29 14.62 -39.94 -14.05
N ALA A 30 15.73 -40.43 -13.49
CA ALA A 30 15.74 -41.67 -12.71
C ALA A 30 14.83 -41.62 -11.45
N ARG A 31 14.58 -40.42 -10.91
CA ARG A 31 13.68 -40.24 -9.77
C ARG A 31 12.21 -40.27 -10.20
N SER A 32 11.87 -39.61 -11.31
CA SER A 32 10.51 -39.64 -11.85
C SER A 32 10.07 -41.05 -12.22
N ARG A 33 10.98 -41.87 -12.77
CA ARG A 33 10.72 -43.28 -13.09
C ARG A 33 10.41 -44.10 -11.84
N ARG A 34 11.14 -43.90 -10.74
CA ARG A 34 10.87 -44.59 -9.46
C ARG A 34 9.51 -44.22 -8.88
N VAL A 35 9.13 -42.96 -8.94
CA VAL A 35 7.83 -42.51 -8.46
C VAL A 35 6.70 -43.03 -9.34
N LEU A 36 6.86 -43.00 -10.68
CA LEU A 36 5.90 -43.62 -11.59
C LEU A 36 5.77 -45.13 -11.32
N MET A 37 6.87 -45.86 -11.12
CA MET A 37 6.80 -47.27 -10.74
C MET A 37 6.04 -47.49 -9.43
N ALA A 38 6.26 -46.65 -8.41
CA ALA A 38 5.51 -46.72 -7.16
C ALA A 38 4.00 -46.49 -7.40
N TYR A 39 3.63 -45.50 -8.21
CA TYR A 39 2.22 -45.28 -8.60
C TYR A 39 1.65 -46.45 -9.40
N GLY A 40 2.44 -47.07 -10.30
CA GLY A 40 2.06 -48.25 -11.04
C GLY A 40 1.78 -49.44 -10.12
N LEU A 41 2.61 -49.65 -9.10
CA LEU A 41 2.41 -50.69 -8.09
C LEU A 41 1.16 -50.44 -7.26
N VAL A 42 0.93 -49.21 -6.82
CA VAL A 42 -0.27 -48.84 -6.06
C VAL A 42 -1.53 -48.99 -6.92
N ALA A 43 -1.52 -48.50 -8.16
CA ALA A 43 -2.64 -48.62 -9.09
C ALA A 43 -2.96 -50.09 -9.39
N SER A 44 -1.93 -50.91 -9.60
CA SER A 44 -2.09 -52.36 -9.82
C SER A 44 -2.64 -53.06 -8.58
N GLY A 45 -2.16 -52.71 -7.38
CA GLY A 45 -2.68 -53.26 -6.12
C GLY A 45 -4.15 -52.92 -5.89
N VAL A 46 -4.55 -51.66 -6.16
CA VAL A 46 -5.95 -51.22 -6.06
C VAL A 46 -6.82 -51.92 -7.09
N ALA A 47 -6.38 -52.00 -8.35
CA ALA A 47 -7.11 -52.69 -9.40
C ALA A 47 -7.26 -54.20 -9.09
N LEU A 48 -6.25 -54.83 -8.50
CA LEU A 48 -6.28 -56.23 -8.09
C LEU A 48 -7.29 -56.44 -6.98
N LEU A 49 -7.31 -55.55 -5.98
CA LEU A 49 -8.28 -55.60 -4.89
C LEU A 49 -9.71 -55.43 -5.39
N ILE A 50 -9.96 -54.47 -6.29
CA ILE A 50 -11.26 -54.29 -6.95
C ILE A 50 -11.65 -55.56 -7.70
N ASN A 51 -10.71 -56.14 -8.46
CA ASN A 51 -10.97 -57.36 -9.22
C ASN A 51 -11.34 -58.54 -8.32
N LEU A 52 -10.62 -58.74 -7.23
CA LEU A 52 -10.83 -59.84 -6.28
C LEU A 52 -12.17 -59.73 -5.56
N VAL A 53 -12.55 -58.51 -5.16
CA VAL A 53 -13.76 -58.24 -4.36
C VAL A 53 -15.02 -58.17 -5.22
N PHE A 54 -15.01 -57.43 -6.34
CA PHE A 54 -16.23 -57.06 -7.06
C PHE A 54 -16.49 -57.87 -8.32
N LEU A 55 -15.44 -58.41 -8.96
CA LEU A 55 -15.57 -59.06 -10.28
C LEU A 55 -15.57 -60.58 -10.19
N ARG A 56 -15.86 -61.17 -9.02
CA ARG A 56 -15.79 -62.62 -8.78
C ARG A 56 -16.72 -63.45 -9.67
N THR A 57 -17.85 -62.88 -10.09
CA THR A 57 -18.86 -63.52 -10.94
C THR A 57 -18.51 -63.55 -12.43
N PHE A 58 -17.48 -62.80 -12.86
CA PHE A 58 -17.06 -62.75 -14.25
C PHE A 58 -16.09 -63.88 -14.60
N PRO A 59 -16.08 -64.35 -15.86
CA PRO A 59 -15.10 -65.33 -16.32
C PRO A 59 -13.67 -64.76 -16.26
N LEU A 60 -12.69 -65.65 -16.06
CA LEU A 60 -11.29 -65.30 -15.78
C LEU A 60 -10.67 -64.35 -16.82
N TRP A 61 -10.96 -64.57 -18.11
CA TRP A 61 -10.47 -63.71 -19.20
C TRP A 61 -11.07 -62.28 -19.14
N ALA A 62 -12.36 -62.15 -18.81
CA ALA A 62 -13.03 -60.85 -18.69
C ALA A 62 -12.50 -60.09 -17.46
N ARG A 63 -12.22 -60.81 -16.36
CA ARG A 63 -11.56 -60.25 -15.18
C ARG A 63 -10.16 -59.72 -15.52
N LEU A 64 -9.35 -60.48 -16.26
CA LEU A 64 -8.01 -60.04 -16.66
C LEU A 64 -8.05 -58.78 -17.54
N LEU A 65 -8.96 -58.73 -18.52
CA LEU A 65 -9.15 -57.53 -19.35
C LEU A 65 -9.57 -56.30 -18.52
N LEU A 66 -10.55 -56.46 -17.64
CA LEU A 66 -11.00 -55.38 -16.76
C LEU A 66 -9.91 -54.93 -15.79
N PHE A 67 -9.11 -55.85 -15.28
CA PHE A 67 -7.95 -55.53 -14.43
C PHE A 67 -6.94 -54.66 -15.18
N ILE A 68 -6.51 -55.08 -16.36
CA ILE A 68 -5.52 -54.35 -17.17
C ILE A 68 -6.05 -52.96 -17.50
N LEU A 69 -7.32 -52.86 -17.91
CA LEU A 69 -7.98 -51.58 -18.21
C LEU A 69 -8.00 -50.66 -16.99
N MET A 70 -8.47 -51.16 -15.84
CA MET A 70 -8.54 -50.38 -14.59
C MET A 70 -7.16 -49.96 -14.08
N ALA A 71 -6.18 -50.86 -14.10
CA ALA A 71 -4.82 -50.58 -13.67
C ALA A 71 -4.17 -49.53 -14.58
N GLY A 72 -4.33 -49.66 -15.90
CA GLY A 72 -3.84 -48.69 -16.87
C GLY A 72 -4.46 -47.31 -16.69
N LEU A 73 -5.79 -47.24 -16.51
CA LEU A 73 -6.49 -45.97 -16.25
C LEU A 73 -6.02 -45.32 -14.95
N LEU A 74 -6.02 -46.05 -13.84
CA LEU A 74 -5.56 -45.53 -12.55
C LEU A 74 -4.11 -45.06 -12.62
N PHE A 75 -3.24 -45.80 -13.30
CA PHE A 75 -1.85 -45.42 -13.51
C PHE A 75 -1.72 -44.10 -14.30
N VAL A 76 -2.41 -43.99 -15.43
CA VAL A 76 -2.38 -42.79 -16.27
C VAL A 76 -2.90 -41.57 -15.51
N PHE A 77 -4.05 -41.67 -14.85
CA PHE A 77 -4.62 -40.56 -14.08
C PHE A 77 -3.76 -40.16 -12.88
N SER A 78 -3.26 -41.12 -12.11
CA SER A 78 -2.40 -40.84 -10.96
C SER A 78 -1.05 -40.26 -11.37
N GLY A 79 -0.44 -40.79 -12.44
CA GLY A 79 0.80 -40.27 -13.01
C GLY A 79 0.63 -38.83 -13.52
N TYR A 80 -0.45 -38.56 -14.26
CA TYR A 80 -0.78 -37.22 -14.71
C TYR A 80 -0.99 -36.25 -13.53
N ALA A 81 -1.76 -36.67 -12.52
CA ALA A 81 -2.01 -35.86 -11.32
C ALA A 81 -0.72 -35.57 -10.54
N ALA A 82 0.19 -36.54 -10.43
CA ALA A 82 1.49 -36.36 -9.78
C ALA A 82 2.37 -35.35 -10.53
N ILE A 83 2.45 -35.47 -11.86
CA ILE A 83 3.19 -34.53 -12.71
C ILE A 83 2.60 -33.13 -12.62
N TYR A 84 1.27 -33.02 -12.69
CA TYR A 84 0.57 -31.74 -12.54
C TYR A 84 0.86 -31.11 -11.17
N ARG A 85 0.82 -31.90 -10.09
CA ARG A 85 1.16 -31.42 -8.75
C ARG A 85 2.61 -30.94 -8.66
N TRP A 86 3.57 -31.68 -9.22
CA TRP A 86 4.97 -31.26 -9.25
C TRP A 86 5.17 -29.98 -10.05
N ARG A 87 4.53 -29.87 -11.21
CA ARG A 87 4.54 -28.65 -12.02
C ARG A 87 3.99 -27.47 -11.21
N LEU A 88 2.88 -27.66 -10.51
CA LEU A 88 2.29 -26.63 -9.66
C LEU A 88 3.23 -26.24 -8.50
N GLN A 89 3.89 -27.22 -7.87
CA GLN A 89 4.83 -26.97 -6.79
C GLN A 89 6.06 -26.19 -7.27
N LYS A 90 6.61 -26.53 -8.43
CA LYS A 90 7.73 -25.79 -9.04
C LYS A 90 7.30 -24.40 -9.47
N LEU A 91 6.10 -24.24 -10.03
CA LEU A 91 5.56 -22.92 -10.38
C LEU A 91 5.38 -22.01 -9.15
N ARG A 92 4.93 -22.57 -8.02
CA ARG A 92 4.84 -21.83 -6.75
C ARG A 92 6.18 -21.26 -6.28
N GLN A 93 7.31 -21.90 -6.61
CA GLN A 93 8.64 -21.37 -6.29
C GLN A 93 8.95 -20.08 -7.04
N PHE A 94 8.31 -19.83 -8.20
CA PHE A 94 8.44 -18.59 -8.96
C PHE A 94 7.33 -17.60 -8.62
N ASP A 95 6.11 -18.08 -8.39
CA ASP A 95 4.95 -17.23 -8.15
C ASP A 95 5.05 -16.47 -6.81
N MET A 96 5.52 -17.12 -5.74
CA MET A 96 5.68 -16.47 -4.42
C MET A 96 6.67 -15.29 -4.45
N PRO A 97 7.92 -15.46 -4.95
CA PRO A 97 8.84 -14.32 -5.10
C PRO A 97 8.32 -13.24 -6.05
N LEU A 98 7.63 -13.60 -7.14
CA LEU A 98 7.06 -12.63 -8.07
C LEU A 98 6.00 -11.76 -7.41
N GLU A 99 5.12 -12.35 -6.61
CA GLU A 99 4.09 -11.61 -5.87
C GLU A 99 4.66 -10.71 -4.78
N GLU A 100 5.72 -11.16 -4.11
CA GLU A 100 6.44 -10.36 -3.11
C GLU A 100 7.16 -9.17 -3.76
N MET A 101 7.97 -9.43 -4.79
CA MET A 101 8.66 -8.38 -5.54
C MET A 101 7.68 -7.37 -6.17
N ARG A 102 6.52 -7.81 -6.68
CA ARG A 102 5.49 -6.90 -7.21
C ARG A 102 4.89 -6.02 -6.12
N ARG A 103 4.66 -6.55 -4.91
CA ARG A 103 4.19 -5.76 -3.76
C ARG A 103 5.23 -4.73 -3.34
N ASP A 104 6.50 -5.10 -3.33
CA ASP A 104 7.59 -4.17 -3.00
C ASP A 104 7.76 -3.09 -4.07
N LEU A 105 7.62 -3.43 -5.35
CA LEU A 105 7.60 -2.46 -6.44
C LEU A 105 6.44 -1.46 -6.28
N GLN A 106 5.24 -1.94 -5.95
CA GLN A 106 4.10 -1.05 -5.70
C GLN A 106 4.34 -0.10 -4.52
N ARG A 107 4.99 -0.57 -3.46
CA ARG A 107 5.38 0.28 -2.32
C ARG A 107 6.39 1.34 -2.72
N LEU A 108 7.42 0.97 -3.48
CA LEU A 108 8.42 1.92 -3.99
C LEU A 108 7.80 2.97 -4.92
N LEU A 109 6.91 2.57 -5.83
CA LEU A 109 6.18 3.51 -6.69
C LEU A 109 5.28 4.46 -5.90
N ALA A 110 4.59 3.98 -4.87
CA ALA A 110 3.79 4.84 -3.99
C ALA A 110 4.67 5.85 -3.21
N GLN A 111 5.84 5.42 -2.75
CA GLN A 111 6.82 6.32 -2.12
C GLN A 111 7.36 7.34 -3.12
N TYR A 112 7.66 6.93 -4.34
CA TYR A 112 8.09 7.83 -5.42
C TYR A 112 7.04 8.90 -5.72
N ASP A 113 5.76 8.51 -5.82
CA ASP A 113 4.64 9.44 -6.06
C ASP A 113 4.48 10.43 -4.90
N GLN A 114 4.59 9.96 -3.66
CA GLN A 114 4.56 10.81 -2.48
C GLN A 114 5.71 11.83 -2.50
N LEU A 115 6.95 11.38 -2.71
CA LEU A 115 8.12 12.26 -2.79
C LEU A 115 7.98 13.27 -3.94
N THR A 116 7.47 12.83 -5.09
CA THR A 116 7.23 13.71 -6.24
C THR A 116 6.17 14.76 -5.92
N TRP A 117 5.10 14.39 -5.21
CA TRP A 117 4.10 15.34 -4.75
C TRP A 117 4.67 16.35 -3.75
N GLU A 118 5.48 15.91 -2.79
CA GLU A 118 6.14 16.76 -1.80
C GLU A 118 7.10 17.74 -2.46
N ILE A 119 7.96 17.28 -3.37
CA ILE A 119 8.85 18.13 -4.17
C ILE A 119 8.04 19.18 -4.94
N ARG A 120 7.00 18.76 -5.67
CA ARG A 120 6.15 19.70 -6.44
C ARG A 120 5.40 20.69 -5.56
N ARG A 121 5.03 20.29 -4.33
CA ARG A 121 4.38 21.17 -3.35
C ARG A 121 5.38 22.23 -2.88
N LEU A 122 6.59 21.81 -2.53
CA LEU A 122 7.68 22.70 -2.09
C LEU A 122 8.12 23.66 -3.20
N GLU A 123 8.28 23.17 -4.42
CA GLU A 123 8.59 24.00 -5.59
C GLU A 123 7.47 25.00 -5.88
N ARG A 124 6.19 24.62 -5.72
CA ARG A 124 5.06 25.55 -5.84
C ARG A 124 5.07 26.61 -4.75
N SER A 125 5.35 26.25 -3.50
CA SER A 125 5.49 27.25 -2.43
C SER A 125 6.68 28.18 -2.63
N ALA A 126 7.78 27.70 -3.23
CA ALA A 126 8.95 28.51 -3.53
C ALA A 126 8.78 29.44 -4.75
N ARG A 127 7.95 29.04 -5.73
CA ARG A 127 7.68 29.81 -6.96
C ARG A 127 6.52 30.79 -6.85
N LEU A 128 5.70 30.71 -5.80
CA LEU A 128 4.68 31.70 -5.53
C LEU A 128 5.35 32.91 -4.87
N PRO A 129 5.54 34.06 -5.56
CA PRO A 129 5.72 35.31 -4.83
C PRO A 129 4.51 35.47 -3.90
N ALA A 130 4.75 35.90 -2.66
CA ALA A 130 3.70 36.22 -1.70
C ALA A 130 2.55 36.93 -2.46
N PRO A 131 1.30 36.43 -2.37
CA PRO A 131 0.24 36.91 -3.25
C PRO A 131 0.11 38.42 -3.07
N SER A 132 0.40 39.17 -4.13
CA SER A 132 0.20 40.62 -4.23
C SER A 132 -1.28 40.97 -4.38
N ARG A 133 -2.15 40.28 -3.65
CA ARG A 133 -3.49 40.76 -3.32
C ARG A 133 -3.35 41.41 -1.94
N PRO A 134 -3.95 42.59 -1.68
CA PRO A 134 -4.01 43.11 -0.32
C PRO A 134 -4.81 42.09 0.50
N ALA A 135 -4.11 41.20 1.20
CA ALA A 135 -4.70 40.48 2.30
C ALA A 135 -5.21 41.57 3.24
N ARG A 136 -6.49 41.51 3.64
CA ARG A 136 -6.95 42.25 4.81
C ARG A 136 -5.90 42.01 5.88
N ASP A 137 -5.28 43.08 6.36
CA ASP A 137 -4.29 42.95 7.40
C ASP A 137 -5.01 42.25 8.57
N PRO A 138 -4.56 41.07 9.05
CA PRO A 138 -5.17 40.46 10.23
C PRO A 138 -5.17 41.42 11.44
N GLY A 139 -4.28 42.42 11.44
CA GLY A 139 -4.33 43.55 12.37
C GLY A 139 -5.55 44.45 12.22
N ASP A 140 -6.12 44.64 11.03
CA ASP A 140 -7.32 45.48 10.80
C ASP A 140 -8.58 44.91 11.45
N GLU A 141 -8.66 43.58 11.60
CA GLU A 141 -9.77 42.93 12.31
C GLU A 141 -9.69 43.17 13.81
N TRP A 142 -8.51 42.98 14.41
CA TRP A 142 -8.30 43.22 15.84
C TRP A 142 -8.37 44.71 16.18
N GLN A 143 -7.85 45.58 15.31
CA GLN A 143 -7.92 47.02 15.49
C GLN A 143 -9.39 47.50 15.49
N ARG A 144 -10.24 46.92 14.64
CA ARG A 144 -11.68 47.25 14.63
C ARG A 144 -12.37 46.86 15.94
N VAL A 145 -12.04 45.72 16.52
CA VAL A 145 -12.58 45.30 17.83
C VAL A 145 -12.24 46.31 18.92
N VAL A 146 -10.97 46.77 18.96
CA VAL A 146 -10.52 47.75 19.94
C VAL A 146 -11.18 49.12 19.72
N VAL A 147 -11.19 49.62 18.48
CA VAL A 147 -11.78 50.92 18.13
C VAL A 147 -13.30 50.93 18.41
N GLN A 148 -13.99 49.84 18.07
CA GLN A 148 -15.43 49.71 18.32
C GLN A 148 -15.72 49.82 19.82
N TRP A 149 -14.96 49.11 20.66
CA TRP A 149 -15.11 49.17 22.11
C TRP A 149 -14.83 50.55 22.72
N GLU A 150 -13.78 51.23 22.23
CA GLU A 150 -13.44 52.59 22.66
C GLU A 150 -14.51 53.61 22.27
N SER A 151 -15.18 53.41 21.13
CA SER A 151 -16.15 54.35 20.55
C SER A 151 -17.57 54.27 21.14
N GLU A 152 -17.85 53.27 21.99
CA GLU A 152 -19.18 53.09 22.56
C GLU A 152 -19.58 54.26 23.50
N PRO A 153 -20.78 54.84 23.32
CA PRO A 153 -21.20 56.05 24.01
C PRO A 153 -21.40 55.83 25.52
N GLY A 154 -21.10 56.85 26.32
CA GLY A 154 -21.32 56.86 27.77
C GLY A 154 -20.07 56.53 28.61
N MET A 155 -19.11 55.75 28.08
CA MET A 155 -17.89 55.34 28.82
C MET A 155 -16.59 55.41 28.00
N ALA A 156 -16.63 56.01 26.81
CA ALA A 156 -15.50 56.07 25.86
C ALA A 156 -14.16 56.49 26.48
N ARG A 157 -14.16 57.56 27.29
CA ARG A 157 -12.94 58.07 27.95
C ARG A 157 -12.31 57.08 28.93
N ILE A 158 -13.13 56.33 29.66
CA ILE A 158 -12.66 55.31 30.62
C ILE A 158 -12.13 54.10 29.85
N ARG A 159 -12.81 53.71 28.77
CA ARG A 159 -12.41 52.57 27.92
C ARG A 159 -11.14 52.84 27.13
N SER A 160 -10.93 54.06 26.63
CA SER A 160 -9.68 54.45 25.98
C SER A 160 -8.50 54.44 26.97
N LEU A 161 -8.73 54.90 28.21
CA LEU A 161 -7.70 54.84 29.25
C LEU A 161 -7.33 53.39 29.59
N LYS A 162 -8.34 52.51 29.76
CA LYS A 162 -8.12 51.09 30.03
C LYS A 162 -7.45 50.36 28.88
N THR A 163 -7.83 50.66 27.65
CA THR A 163 -7.19 50.10 26.45
C THR A 163 -5.73 50.51 26.37
N LYS A 164 -5.40 51.76 26.74
CA LYS A 164 -4.03 52.23 26.80
C LYS A 164 -3.21 51.48 27.86
N GLU A 165 -3.75 51.31 29.07
CA GLU A 165 -3.11 50.51 30.13
C GLU A 165 -2.83 49.08 29.66
N TRP A 166 -3.80 48.40 29.04
CA TRP A 166 -3.61 47.04 28.52
C TRP A 166 -2.59 46.96 27.37
N ARG A 167 -2.49 47.99 26.53
CA ARG A 167 -1.45 48.07 25.51
C ARG A 167 -0.05 48.22 26.13
N GLU A 168 0.09 49.07 27.15
CA GLU A 168 1.34 49.25 27.88
C GLU A 168 1.76 47.95 28.61
N GLU A 169 0.80 47.25 29.22
CA GLU A 169 1.03 45.93 29.83
C GLU A 169 1.50 44.92 28.78
N ALA A 170 0.78 44.78 27.66
CA ALA A 170 1.14 43.82 26.61
C ALA A 170 2.51 44.12 25.97
N ALA A 171 2.84 45.39 25.75
CA ALA A 171 4.14 45.80 25.22
C ALA A 171 5.30 45.43 26.17
N GLY A 172 5.05 45.37 27.49
CA GLY A 172 6.04 44.98 28.50
C GLY A 172 6.24 43.47 28.67
N LEU A 173 5.42 42.62 28.06
CA LEU A 173 5.53 41.16 28.17
C LEU A 173 6.53 40.58 27.15
N ASP A 174 7.21 39.48 27.46
CA ASP A 174 7.97 38.72 26.45
C ASP A 174 7.04 37.81 25.61
N ASP A 175 7.57 37.18 24.55
CA ASP A 175 6.75 36.39 23.63
C ASP A 175 6.12 35.15 24.30
N GLY A 176 6.80 34.58 25.30
CA GLY A 176 6.30 33.48 26.12
C GLY A 176 5.11 33.90 26.99
N ALA A 177 5.26 35.03 27.70
CA ALA A 177 4.20 35.60 28.54
C ALA A 177 3.02 36.13 27.72
N LEU A 178 3.26 36.62 26.49
CA LEU A 178 2.18 36.97 25.55
C LEU A 178 1.36 35.75 25.14
N GLU A 179 2.00 34.61 24.85
CA GLU A 179 1.28 33.37 24.50
C GLU A 179 0.54 32.78 25.71
N GLU A 180 1.13 32.83 26.90
CA GLU A 180 0.46 32.42 28.14
C GLU A 180 -0.75 33.30 28.45
N ARG A 181 -0.59 34.62 28.32
CA ARG A 181 -1.68 35.59 28.51
C ARG A 181 -2.81 35.35 27.51
N ARG A 182 -2.48 35.08 26.25
CA ARG A 182 -3.44 34.73 25.20
C ARG A 182 -4.25 33.48 25.56
N ARG A 183 -3.59 32.41 25.99
CA ARG A 183 -4.25 31.16 26.42
C ARG A 183 -5.17 31.39 27.61
N SER A 184 -4.71 32.14 28.61
CA SER A 184 -5.52 32.51 29.78
C SER A 184 -6.77 33.31 29.39
N LEU A 185 -6.63 34.29 28.49
CA LEU A 185 -7.76 35.10 28.01
C LEU A 185 -8.75 34.27 27.17
N MET A 186 -8.30 33.31 26.38
CA MET A 186 -9.21 32.40 25.66
C MET A 186 -10.03 31.53 26.62
N ASP A 187 -9.40 30.94 27.64
CA ASP A 187 -10.10 30.14 28.65
C ASP A 187 -11.10 30.98 29.47
N LEU A 188 -10.75 32.22 29.80
CA LEU A 188 -11.66 33.15 30.47
C LEU A 188 -12.81 33.62 29.59
N ARG A 189 -12.59 33.75 28.27
CA ARG A 189 -13.63 34.16 27.30
C ARG A 189 -14.77 33.16 27.26
N GLU A 190 -14.47 31.87 27.28
CA GLU A 190 -15.46 30.79 27.26
C GLU A 190 -16.31 30.77 28.55
N LYS A 191 -15.71 31.16 29.68
CA LYS A 191 -16.34 31.16 31.01
C LYS A 191 -17.07 32.48 31.34
N SER A 192 -16.96 33.50 30.49
CA SER A 192 -17.47 34.85 30.76
C SER A 192 -18.65 35.24 29.87
N SER A 193 -19.53 36.11 30.38
CA SER A 193 -20.68 36.65 29.64
C SER A 193 -20.84 38.17 29.86
N GLY A 194 -21.57 38.82 28.95
CA GLY A 194 -21.85 40.26 29.01
C GLY A 194 -20.60 41.15 28.90
N GLU A 195 -20.58 42.24 29.66
CA GLU A 195 -19.49 43.25 29.65
C GLU A 195 -18.10 42.63 29.90
N LYS A 196 -18.01 41.62 30.77
CA LYS A 196 -16.74 40.93 31.06
C LYS A 196 -16.19 40.20 29.84
N ARG A 197 -17.06 39.60 29.03
CA ARG A 197 -16.64 38.93 27.79
C ARG A 197 -16.13 39.94 26.77
N ALA A 198 -16.78 41.08 26.64
CA ALA A 198 -16.34 42.15 25.74
C ALA A 198 -14.97 42.72 26.15
N GLN A 199 -14.72 42.91 27.45
CA GLN A 199 -13.41 43.30 27.97
C GLN A 199 -12.31 42.26 27.65
N ILE A 200 -12.61 40.97 27.79
CA ILE A 200 -11.67 39.89 27.45
C ILE A 200 -11.39 39.86 25.95
N GLU A 201 -12.40 40.07 25.10
CA GLU A 201 -12.22 40.12 23.65
C GLU A 201 -11.32 41.28 23.21
N VAL A 202 -11.41 42.44 23.89
CA VAL A 202 -10.53 43.60 23.63
C VAL A 202 -9.12 43.33 24.13
N GLN A 203 -8.94 42.75 25.32
CA GLN A 203 -7.61 42.37 25.83
C GLN A 203 -6.94 41.34 24.90
N LEU A 204 -7.70 40.38 24.38
CA LEU A 204 -7.20 39.41 23.40
C LEU A 204 -6.78 40.09 22.10
N ALA A 205 -7.59 41.05 21.61
CA ALA A 205 -7.26 41.83 20.42
C ALA A 205 -5.95 42.62 20.59
N ILE A 206 -5.72 43.22 21.77
CA ILE A 206 -4.49 43.96 22.08
C ILE A 206 -3.26 43.03 22.09
N VAL A 207 -3.38 41.84 22.71
CA VAL A 207 -2.31 40.84 22.73
C VAL A 207 -1.97 40.36 21.31
N GLU A 208 -2.98 40.08 20.47
CA GLU A 208 -2.73 39.66 19.09
C GLU A 208 -2.13 40.79 18.23
N LEU A 209 -2.53 42.04 18.45
CA LEU A 209 -1.92 43.20 17.78
C LEU A 209 -0.44 43.36 18.13
N GLU A 210 -0.06 43.19 19.40
CA GLU A 210 1.34 43.26 19.84
C GLU A 210 2.18 42.13 19.25
N ARG A 211 1.65 40.90 19.23
CA ARG A 211 2.32 39.76 18.57
C ARG A 211 2.53 39.99 17.08
N LEU A 212 1.52 40.55 16.40
CA LEU A 212 1.63 40.91 14.98
C LEU A 212 2.65 42.03 14.76
N ALA A 213 2.73 43.02 15.65
CA ALA A 213 3.72 44.09 15.58
C ALA A 213 5.16 43.54 15.72
N ARG A 214 5.39 42.64 16.68
CA ARG A 214 6.70 41.98 16.86
C ARG A 214 7.09 41.12 15.67
N ARG A 215 6.15 40.37 15.11
CA ARG A 215 6.38 39.58 13.88
C ARG A 215 6.72 40.45 12.66
N ARG A 216 6.23 41.69 12.62
CA ARG A 216 6.61 42.69 11.59
C ARG A 216 7.99 43.31 11.83
N GLN A 217 8.43 43.36 13.08
CA GLN A 217 9.73 43.92 13.47
C GLN A 217 10.86 42.87 13.46
N ALA A 218 10.54 41.57 13.50
CA ALA A 218 11.53 40.51 13.37
C ALA A 218 12.23 40.53 11.99
N PRO A 219 13.57 40.39 11.94
CA PRO A 219 14.34 40.37 10.69
C PRO A 219 13.88 39.23 9.78
N GLU A 220 13.93 39.46 8.45
CA GLU A 220 13.36 38.57 7.42
C GLU A 220 13.91 37.13 7.41
N GLU A 221 15.00 36.84 8.11
CA GLU A 221 15.58 35.49 8.23
C GLU A 221 14.70 34.53 9.03
N GLU A 222 13.86 35.01 9.96
CA GLU A 222 12.89 34.18 10.70
C GLU A 222 11.50 34.11 10.06
N ARG A 223 11.26 34.82 8.93
CA ARG A 223 10.00 34.75 8.19
C ARG A 223 9.87 33.53 7.30
N GLN A 224 10.95 32.78 7.10
CA GLN A 224 10.95 31.50 6.38
C GLN A 224 10.68 30.33 7.32
N ASP A 225 9.45 30.24 7.82
CA ASP A 225 8.87 28.98 8.29
C ASP A 225 8.46 28.12 7.06
N GLY A 226 9.40 27.97 6.13
CA GLY A 226 9.34 27.09 4.97
C GLY A 226 10.70 26.43 4.88
N LEU A 227 10.72 25.09 5.02
CA LEU A 227 11.92 24.25 5.12
C LEU A 227 13.14 24.78 4.32
N PRO A 228 14.35 24.74 4.90
CA PRO A 228 15.55 25.21 4.23
C PRO A 228 15.76 24.50 2.87
N PRO A 229 16.38 25.18 1.87
CA PRO A 229 16.63 24.62 0.53
C PRO A 229 17.41 23.29 0.54
N ALA A 230 18.14 22.99 1.62
CA ALA A 230 18.76 21.69 1.87
C ALA A 230 17.76 20.52 1.90
N GLY A 231 16.53 20.75 2.37
CA GLY A 231 15.48 19.72 2.40
C GLY A 231 14.95 19.34 1.01
N LEU A 232 14.97 20.27 0.05
CA LEU A 232 14.51 19.99 -1.32
C LEU A 232 15.50 19.10 -2.08
N GLU A 233 16.80 19.38 -1.96
CA GLU A 233 17.84 18.55 -2.57
C GLU A 233 17.90 17.15 -1.95
N GLU A 234 17.69 17.04 -0.63
CA GLU A 234 17.59 15.75 0.04
C GLU A 234 16.37 14.94 -0.44
N LEU A 235 15.21 15.59 -0.60
CA LEU A 235 14.02 14.94 -1.15
C LEU A 235 14.21 14.48 -2.59
N LYS A 236 14.86 15.29 -3.44
CA LYS A 236 15.21 14.91 -4.82
C LYS A 236 16.16 13.71 -4.84
N ARG A 237 17.21 13.74 -4.01
CA ARG A 237 18.15 12.63 -3.89
C ARG A 237 17.43 11.34 -3.48
N ARG A 238 16.57 11.42 -2.47
CA ARG A 238 15.78 10.28 -2.00
C ARG A 238 14.82 9.75 -3.06
N ARG A 239 14.19 10.64 -3.84
CA ARG A 239 13.38 10.25 -5.01
C ARG A 239 14.21 9.48 -6.03
N ASP A 240 15.41 9.97 -6.36
CA ASP A 240 16.29 9.35 -7.35
C ASP A 240 16.87 8.01 -6.86
N GLU A 241 17.02 7.82 -5.55
CA GLU A 241 17.36 6.53 -4.92
C GLU A 241 16.19 5.55 -5.04
N VAL A 242 14.97 5.95 -4.64
CA VAL A 242 13.75 5.12 -4.77
C VAL A 242 13.49 4.74 -6.24
N GLU A 243 13.71 5.67 -7.17
CA GLU A 243 13.55 5.41 -8.60
C GLU A 243 14.56 4.36 -9.11
N ARG A 244 15.81 4.42 -8.65
CA ARG A 244 16.83 3.43 -9.00
C ARG A 244 16.45 2.05 -8.47
N GLU A 245 16.06 1.96 -7.20
CA GLU A 245 15.60 0.70 -6.59
C GLU A 245 14.39 0.12 -7.33
N ALA A 246 13.42 0.97 -7.72
CA ALA A 246 12.26 0.54 -8.47
C ALA A 246 12.63 -0.01 -9.87
N ARG A 247 13.59 0.61 -10.56
CA ARG A 247 14.09 0.11 -11.86
C ARG A 247 14.81 -1.21 -11.71
N GLU A 248 15.67 -1.35 -10.71
CA GLU A 248 16.38 -2.60 -10.41
C GLU A 248 15.41 -3.74 -10.10
N LEU A 249 14.41 -3.47 -9.27
CA LEU A 249 13.37 -4.44 -8.93
C LEU A 249 12.50 -4.82 -10.13
N SER A 250 12.15 -3.85 -10.98
CA SER A 250 11.42 -4.11 -12.22
C SER A 250 12.22 -5.01 -13.17
N ALA A 251 13.52 -4.74 -13.33
CA ALA A 251 14.41 -5.58 -14.14
C ALA A 251 14.53 -7.00 -13.55
N ALA A 252 14.62 -7.11 -12.22
CA ALA A 252 14.63 -8.40 -11.54
C ALA A 252 13.32 -9.17 -11.76
N ILE A 253 12.16 -8.52 -11.69
CA ILE A 253 10.86 -9.13 -11.97
C ILE A 253 10.79 -9.64 -13.42
N GLU A 254 11.22 -8.84 -14.39
CA GLU A 254 11.25 -9.25 -15.79
C GLU A 254 12.15 -10.46 -16.01
N GLU A 255 13.35 -10.46 -15.43
CA GLU A 255 14.29 -11.58 -15.51
C GLU A 255 13.68 -12.86 -14.91
N LEU A 256 13.01 -12.74 -13.76
CA LEU A 256 12.32 -13.86 -13.11
C LEU A 256 11.14 -14.36 -13.94
N GLN A 257 10.39 -13.47 -14.60
CA GLN A 257 9.33 -13.82 -15.54
C GLN A 257 9.89 -14.55 -16.78
N ARG A 258 10.99 -14.06 -17.36
CA ARG A 258 11.67 -14.72 -18.48
C ARG A 258 12.14 -16.12 -18.09
N ARG A 259 12.72 -16.28 -16.89
CA ARG A 259 13.12 -17.59 -16.35
C ARG A 259 11.93 -18.51 -16.18
N ARG A 260 10.81 -18.01 -15.65
CA ARG A 260 9.55 -18.78 -15.52
C ARG A 260 9.01 -19.22 -16.88
N GLU A 261 9.00 -18.33 -17.88
CA GLU A 261 8.56 -18.66 -19.24
C GLU A 261 9.50 -19.66 -19.92
N SER A 262 10.81 -19.48 -19.78
CA SER A 262 11.80 -20.44 -20.29
C SER A 262 11.62 -21.81 -19.62
N TYR A 263 11.38 -21.84 -18.31
CA TYR A 263 11.10 -23.08 -17.57
C TYR A 263 9.80 -23.76 -18.05
N LEU A 264 8.77 -22.98 -18.39
CA LEU A 264 7.52 -23.50 -18.92
C LEU A 264 7.64 -24.03 -20.37
N ARG A 265 8.56 -23.49 -21.16
CA ARG A 265 8.83 -23.94 -22.54
C ARG A 265 9.72 -25.17 -22.61
N GLN A 266 10.58 -25.40 -21.60
CA GLN A 266 11.42 -26.58 -21.53
C GLN A 266 10.63 -27.78 -20.96
N PRO A 267 10.88 -29.00 -21.45
CA PRO A 267 10.31 -30.19 -20.84
C PRO A 267 10.80 -30.31 -19.40
N ILE A 268 9.86 -30.33 -18.45
CA ILE A 268 10.13 -30.21 -17.02
C ILE A 268 11.01 -31.39 -16.56
N PRO A 269 12.22 -31.17 -16.04
CA PRO A 269 12.99 -32.21 -15.38
C PRO A 269 12.34 -32.53 -14.03
N LEU A 270 11.84 -33.76 -13.89
CA LEU A 270 11.19 -34.26 -12.69
C LEU A 270 12.22 -34.81 -11.69
N ASP A 271 13.09 -33.95 -11.17
CA ASP A 271 14.07 -34.29 -10.12
C ASP A 271 13.55 -34.13 -8.68
#